data_AF-A0A836LT44-F1
#
_entry.id   AF-A0A836LT44-F1
#
_cell.length_a   1.000
_cell.length_b   1.000
_cell.length_c   1.000
_cell.angle_alpha   90.00
_cell.angle_beta   90.00
_cell.angle_gamma   90.00
#
_symmetry.space_group_name_H-M   'P 1'
#
loop_
_entity.id
_entity.type
_entity.pdbx_description
1 polymer ?
#
loop_
_entity_poly.entity_id
_entity_poly.type
_entity_poly.pdbx_seq_one_letter_code
_entity_poly.pdbx_strand_id
1 'polypeptide(L)'
;MNIEQYLDELIKREGGYVNNPADRGGATKYGITEAVARANGFKGNMRDLPLDVAKAIYRKNYWTAPRFDQVNTISSAVAEELLDTGVNCGTGFAKPLLQRALNLLNNQGKAGYADLEVDGVYGAETLGAL
;
A
#
# COMPACT_ATOMS: atom_id res chain seq x y z
N MET A 1 13.09 2.47 -5.18
CA MET A 1 13.26 1.67 -3.95
C MET A 1 13.18 0.19 -4.28
N ASN A 2 13.94 -0.65 -3.58
CA ASN A 2 13.77 -2.10 -3.64
C ASN A 2 12.67 -2.51 -2.65
N ILE A 3 11.50 -2.90 -3.16
CA ILE A 3 10.35 -3.28 -2.34
C ILE A 3 10.66 -4.47 -1.41
N GLU A 4 11.55 -5.39 -1.79
CA GLU A 4 11.90 -6.53 -0.93
C GLU A 4 12.55 -6.09 0.38
N GLN A 5 13.48 -5.13 0.30
CA GLN A 5 14.18 -4.60 1.46
C GLN A 5 13.20 -3.89 2.40
N TYR A 6 12.29 -3.06 1.85
CA TYR A 6 11.26 -2.41 2.63
C TYR A 6 10.33 -3.41 3.32
N LEU A 7 9.86 -4.44 2.61
CA LEU A 7 8.99 -5.47 3.19
C LEU A 7 9.71 -6.28 4.27
N ASP A 8 11.00 -6.54 4.11
CA ASP A 8 11.82 -7.18 5.14
C ASP A 8 11.91 -6.34 6.42
N GLU A 9 12.10 -5.03 6.29
CA GLU A 9 12.15 -4.11 7.42
C GLU A 9 10.80 -3.92 8.09
N LEU A 10 9.73 -3.75 7.32
CA LEU A 10 8.35 -3.64 7.80
C LEU A 10 7.98 -4.87 8.63
N ILE A 11 8.17 -6.07 8.08
CA ILE A 11 7.79 -7.31 8.75
C ILE A 11 8.64 -7.56 10.01
N LYS A 12 9.91 -7.16 10.01
CA LYS A 12 10.75 -7.22 11.21
C LYS A 12 10.22 -6.33 12.34
N ARG A 13 9.64 -5.16 12.02
CA ARG A 13 9.03 -4.24 13.02
C ARG A 13 7.67 -4.73 13.52
N GLU A 14 6.81 -5.18 12.61
CA GLU A 14 5.42 -5.61 12.87
C GLU A 14 5.30 -7.01 13.49
N GLY A 15 6.40 -7.76 13.55
CA GLY A 15 6.40 -9.20 13.72
C GLY A 15 5.71 -9.74 14.97
N GLY A 16 5.59 -11.07 14.99
CA GLY A 16 4.90 -11.79 16.06
C GLY A 16 3.41 -11.93 15.80
N TYR A 17 2.85 -12.98 16.39
CA TYR A 17 1.41 -13.19 16.40
C TYR A 17 0.82 -12.40 17.56
N VAL A 18 -0.22 -11.62 17.29
CA VAL A 18 -1.02 -10.91 18.28
C VAL A 18 -2.48 -11.28 18.04
N ASN A 19 -3.20 -11.60 19.12
CA ASN A 19 -4.64 -11.77 19.08
C ASN A 19 -5.21 -11.22 20.39
N ASN A 20 -5.50 -9.93 20.38
CA ASN A 20 -6.08 -9.24 21.50
C ASN A 20 -7.61 -9.31 21.39
N PRO A 21 -8.32 -9.90 22.36
CA PRO A 21 -9.78 -10.00 22.33
C PRO A 21 -10.51 -8.65 22.28
N ALA A 22 -9.86 -7.57 22.71
CA ALA A 22 -10.42 -6.22 22.66
C ALA A 22 -10.24 -5.54 21.28
N ASP A 23 -9.36 -6.07 20.41
CA ASP A 23 -9.06 -5.46 19.12
C ASP A 23 -9.96 -5.99 18.01
N ARG A 24 -10.56 -5.07 17.26
CA ARG A 24 -11.46 -5.38 16.14
C ARG A 24 -10.75 -6.12 14.99
N GLY A 25 -9.42 -6.03 14.93
CA GLY A 25 -8.59 -6.66 13.88
C GLY A 25 -8.40 -8.17 14.06
N GLY A 26 -8.70 -8.71 15.26
CA GLY A 26 -8.56 -10.13 15.56
C GLY A 26 -7.12 -10.64 15.45
N ALA A 27 -6.97 -11.92 15.10
CA ALA A 27 -5.67 -12.56 14.96
C ALA A 27 -4.84 -11.90 13.84
N THR A 28 -3.65 -11.42 14.20
CA THR A 28 -2.73 -10.70 13.31
C THR A 28 -1.34 -11.31 13.42
N LYS A 29 -0.63 -11.47 12.30
CA LYS A 29 0.79 -11.85 12.29
C LYS A 29 1.50 -11.13 11.17
N TYR A 30 2.68 -10.56 11.45
CA TYR A 30 3.45 -9.75 10.50
C TYR A 30 2.63 -8.56 9.94
N GLY A 31 1.79 -7.93 10.76
CA GLY A 31 0.89 -6.85 10.33
C GLY A 31 -0.28 -7.27 9.43
N ILE A 32 -0.40 -8.56 9.08
CA ILE A 32 -1.52 -9.09 8.30
C ILE A 32 -2.59 -9.64 9.23
N THR A 33 -3.79 -9.04 9.19
CA THR A 33 -4.97 -9.51 9.92
C THR A 33 -5.51 -10.79 9.31
N GLU A 34 -6.25 -11.57 10.10
CA GLU A 34 -6.89 -12.80 9.64
C GLU A 34 -7.78 -12.54 8.42
N ALA A 35 -8.59 -11.47 8.45
CA ALA A 35 -9.46 -11.10 7.34
C ALA A 35 -8.68 -10.90 6.03
N VAL A 36 -7.55 -10.19 6.07
CA VAL A 36 -6.68 -9.97 4.90
C VAL A 36 -6.03 -11.28 4.45
N ALA A 37 -5.58 -12.13 5.39
CA ALA A 37 -5.02 -13.43 5.07
C ALA A 37 -6.04 -14.34 4.39
N ARG A 38 -7.29 -14.39 4.89
CA ARG A 38 -8.39 -15.17 4.29
C ARG A 38 -8.76 -14.67 2.91
N ALA A 39 -8.86 -13.35 2.73
CA ALA A 39 -9.13 -12.73 1.43
C ALA A 39 -8.05 -13.03 0.38
N ASN A 40 -6.82 -13.33 0.83
CA ASN A 40 -5.71 -13.77 -0.03
C ASN A 40 -5.54 -15.29 -0.09
N GLY A 41 -6.49 -16.06 0.42
CA GLY A 41 -6.53 -17.52 0.26
C GLY A 41 -5.75 -18.32 1.31
N PHE A 42 -5.14 -17.67 2.32
CA PHE A 42 -4.52 -18.40 3.42
C PHE A 42 -5.61 -19.00 4.32
N LYS A 43 -5.61 -20.33 4.46
CA LYS A 43 -6.60 -21.08 5.26
C LYS A 43 -6.03 -21.69 6.55
N GLY A 44 -4.71 -21.55 6.78
CA GLY A 44 -4.03 -22.10 7.95
C GLY A 44 -4.30 -21.32 9.24
N ASN A 45 -3.74 -21.79 10.35
CA ASN A 45 -3.76 -21.04 11.59
C ASN A 45 -2.94 -19.76 11.44
N MET A 46 -3.45 -18.61 11.91
CA MET A 46 -2.73 -17.34 11.81
C MET A 46 -1.39 -17.33 12.55
N ARG A 47 -1.22 -18.15 13.60
CA ARG A 47 0.07 -18.35 14.27
C ARG A 47 1.13 -18.93 13.33
N ASP A 48 0.70 -19.70 12.35
CA ASP A 48 1.54 -20.41 11.41
C ASP A 48 1.61 -19.70 10.05
N LEU A 49 1.12 -18.45 9.94
CA LEU A 49 1.22 -17.68 8.70
C LEU A 49 2.70 -17.63 8.27
N PRO A 50 3.04 -18.16 7.08
CA PRO A 50 4.41 -18.15 6.58
C PRO A 50 4.84 -16.73 6.18
N LEU A 51 6.13 -16.43 6.34
CA LEU A 51 6.69 -15.11 6.02
C LEU A 51 6.57 -14.78 4.53
N ASP A 52 6.83 -15.74 3.65
CA ASP A 52 6.69 -15.63 2.20
C ASP A 52 5.25 -15.34 1.78
N VAL A 53 4.27 -15.97 2.43
CA VAL A 53 2.84 -15.67 2.22
C VAL A 53 2.51 -14.24 2.63
N ALA A 54 2.99 -13.77 3.78
CA ALA A 54 2.79 -12.39 4.22
C ALA A 54 3.41 -11.37 3.25
N LYS A 55 4.65 -11.61 2.78
CA LYS A 55 5.30 -10.77 1.76
C LYS A 55 4.52 -10.75 0.45
N ALA A 56 4.01 -11.89 0.00
CA ALA A 56 3.21 -11.99 -1.22
C ALA A 56 1.90 -11.18 -1.09
N ILE A 57 1.26 -11.22 0.07
CA ILE A 57 0.08 -10.40 0.38
C ILE A 57 0.42 -8.91 0.31
N TYR A 58 1.49 -8.46 0.97
CA TYR A 58 1.89 -7.07 0.93
C TYR A 58 2.18 -6.58 -0.48
N ARG A 59 3.00 -7.32 -1.24
CA ARG A 59 3.29 -7.01 -2.64
C ARG A 59 2.03 -6.90 -3.47
N LYS A 60 1.12 -7.86 -3.35
CA LYS A 60 -0.11 -7.87 -4.14
C LYS A 60 -1.00 -6.69 -3.77
N ASN A 61 -1.35 -6.55 -2.49
CA ASN A 61 -2.44 -5.67 -2.05
C ASN A 61 -2.01 -4.22 -1.82
N TYR A 62 -0.75 -3.99 -1.45
CA TYR A 62 -0.26 -2.67 -1.05
C TYR A 62 0.78 -2.11 -2.03
N TRP A 63 1.28 -2.90 -2.97
CA TRP A 63 2.26 -2.45 -3.96
C TRP A 63 1.72 -2.49 -5.38
N THR A 64 1.42 -3.68 -5.91
CA THR A 64 1.02 -3.86 -7.31
C THR A 64 -0.44 -3.48 -7.57
N ALA A 65 -1.41 -3.94 -6.76
CA ALA A 65 -2.82 -3.60 -6.94
C ALA A 65 -3.10 -2.08 -6.93
N PRO A 66 -2.51 -1.27 -6.03
CA PRO A 66 -2.68 0.18 -6.08
C PRO A 66 -1.76 0.88 -7.10
N ARG A 67 -0.94 0.13 -7.85
CA ARG A 67 0.02 0.62 -8.87
C ARG A 67 1.17 1.45 -8.31
N PHE A 68 1.55 1.25 -7.05
CA PHE A 68 2.70 1.94 -6.45
C PHE A 68 4.03 1.43 -7.02
N ASP A 69 4.06 0.21 -7.56
CA ASP A 69 5.16 -0.29 -8.39
C ASP A 69 5.42 0.58 -9.62
N GLN A 70 4.36 1.09 -10.26
CA GLN A 70 4.46 2.02 -11.40
C GLN A 70 4.91 3.41 -10.94
N VAL A 71 4.37 3.91 -9.83
CA VAL A 71 4.84 5.17 -9.21
C VAL A 71 6.34 5.10 -8.91
N ASN A 72 6.83 3.96 -8.40
CA ASN A 72 8.25 3.76 -8.08
C ASN A 72 9.17 3.83 -9.31
N THR A 73 8.65 3.61 -10.53
CA THR A 73 9.43 3.79 -11.77
C THR A 73 9.69 5.27 -12.08
N ILE A 74 8.84 6.17 -11.57
CA ILE A 74 8.92 7.62 -11.75
C ILE A 74 9.61 8.27 -10.55
N SER A 75 9.10 7.99 -9.34
CA SER A 75 9.63 8.51 -8.08
C SER A 75 9.53 7.46 -6.98
N SER A 76 10.68 6.96 -6.55
CA SER A 76 10.72 5.98 -5.47
C SER A 76 10.32 6.54 -4.11
N ALA A 77 10.63 7.81 -3.84
CA ALA A 77 10.28 8.46 -2.58
C ALA A 77 8.76 8.59 -2.43
N VAL A 78 8.06 8.97 -3.50
CA VAL A 78 6.58 9.04 -3.49
C VAL A 78 5.97 7.65 -3.33
N ALA A 79 6.53 6.64 -4.00
CA ALA A 79 6.04 5.27 -3.88
C ALA A 79 6.21 4.71 -2.46
N GLU A 80 7.32 5.02 -1.80
CA GLU A 80 7.59 4.63 -0.41
C GLU A 80 6.58 5.25 0.56
N GLU A 81 6.33 6.56 0.45
CA GLU A 81 5.33 7.25 1.29
C GLU A 81 3.91 6.73 1.06
N LEU A 82 3.54 6.44 -0.19
CA LEU A 82 2.25 5.84 -0.54
C LEU A 82 2.11 4.43 0.02
N LEU A 83 3.18 3.64 0.00
CA LEU A 83 3.18 2.30 0.58
C LEU A 83 3.01 2.36 2.09
N ASP A 84 3.79 3.19 2.78
CA ASP A 84 3.71 3.34 4.24
C ASP A 84 2.32 3.82 4.68
N THR A 85 1.81 4.87 4.01
CA THR A 85 0.45 5.38 4.24
C THR A 85 -0.59 4.31 3.91
N GLY A 86 -0.39 3.54 2.84
CA GLY A 86 -1.29 2.49 2.40
C GLY A 86 -1.36 1.33 3.40
N VAL A 87 -0.25 0.96 4.03
CA VAL A 87 -0.20 -0.07 5.07
C VAL A 87 -0.89 0.40 6.35
N ASN A 88 -0.61 1.63 6.79
CA ASN A 88 -1.13 2.18 8.05
C ASN A 88 -2.60 2.63 7.97
N CYS A 89 -3.01 3.22 6.84
CA CYS A 89 -4.33 3.87 6.68
C CYS A 89 -5.20 3.23 5.59
N GLY A 90 -4.67 2.27 4.83
CA GLY A 90 -5.36 1.64 3.71
C GLY A 90 -5.10 2.36 2.38
N THR A 91 -5.00 1.58 1.30
CA THR A 91 -4.72 2.11 -0.04
C THR A 91 -5.85 2.99 -0.59
N GLY A 92 -7.11 2.74 -0.19
CA GLY A 92 -8.24 3.61 -0.54
C GLY A 92 -8.13 5.02 0.06
N PHE A 93 -7.43 5.18 1.18
CA PHE A 93 -7.12 6.49 1.75
C PHE A 93 -5.87 7.09 1.09
N ALA A 94 -4.82 6.29 0.88
CA ALA A 94 -3.54 6.77 0.35
C ALA A 94 -3.64 7.29 -1.10
N LYS A 95 -4.35 6.58 -1.98
CA LYS A 95 -4.34 6.89 -3.42
C LYS A 95 -4.89 8.28 -3.76
N PRO A 96 -6.05 8.72 -3.22
CA PRO A 96 -6.56 10.07 -3.47
C PRO A 96 -5.62 11.20 -3.03
N LEU A 97 -4.69 10.96 -2.09
CA LEU A 97 -3.77 12.00 -1.61
C LEU A 97 -2.81 12.46 -2.71
N LEU A 98 -2.30 11.53 -3.52
CA LEU A 98 -1.40 11.90 -4.62
C LEU A 98 -2.11 12.75 -5.67
N GLN A 99 -3.31 12.34 -6.11
CA GLN A 99 -4.09 13.10 -7.09
C GLN A 99 -4.41 14.51 -6.58
N ARG A 100 -4.78 14.66 -5.30
CA ARG A 100 -4.99 15.97 -4.66
C ARG A 100 -3.72 16.83 -4.66
N ALA A 101 -2.58 16.24 -4.32
CA ALA A 101 -1.31 16.93 -4.32
C ALA A 101 -0.91 17.39 -5.73
N LEU A 102 -1.07 16.52 -6.73
CA LEU A 102 -0.80 16.85 -8.13
C LEU A 102 -1.70 17.97 -8.65
N ASN A 103 -2.99 17.97 -8.33
CA ASN A 103 -3.89 19.06 -8.71
C ASN A 103 -3.48 20.38 -8.06
N LEU A 104 -3.14 20.37 -6.77
CA LEU A 104 -2.64 21.56 -6.09
C LEU A 104 -1.37 22.12 -6.75
N LEU A 105 -0.49 21.24 -7.23
CA LEU A 105 0.80 21.59 -7.82
C LEU A 105 0.74 21.87 -9.34
N ASN A 106 -0.39 21.65 -10.00
CA ASN A 106 -0.49 21.79 -11.46
C ASN A 106 -0.43 23.24 -11.97
N ASN A 107 -0.41 24.21 -11.04
CA ASN A 107 -0.36 25.66 -11.33
C ASN A 107 -1.45 26.11 -12.31
N GLN A 108 -2.71 25.72 -12.05
CA GLN A 108 -3.85 26.02 -12.92
C GLN A 108 -3.62 25.51 -14.36
N GLY A 109 -3.05 24.31 -14.48
CA GLY A 109 -2.71 23.66 -15.75
C GLY A 109 -1.38 24.05 -16.38
N LYS A 110 -0.66 25.05 -15.84
CA LYS A 110 0.62 25.51 -16.39
C LYS A 110 1.78 24.52 -16.19
N ALA A 111 1.62 23.52 -15.33
CA ALA A 111 2.57 22.43 -15.17
C ALA A 111 2.49 21.37 -16.29
N GLY A 112 1.56 21.51 -17.24
CA GLY A 112 1.47 20.63 -18.41
C GLY A 112 0.40 19.55 -18.32
N TYR A 113 -0.43 19.54 -17.28
CA TYR A 113 -1.56 18.62 -17.11
C TYR A 113 -2.74 19.33 -16.44
N ALA A 114 -3.96 18.88 -16.77
CA ALA A 114 -5.20 19.40 -16.18
C ALA A 114 -5.45 18.84 -14.78
N ASP A 115 -6.46 19.35 -14.08
CA ASP A 115 -6.92 18.72 -12.83
C ASP A 115 -7.34 17.27 -13.10
N LEU A 116 -6.79 16.37 -12.29
CA LEU A 116 -7.14 14.95 -12.24
C LEU A 116 -8.45 14.76 -11.49
N GLU A 117 -9.23 13.75 -11.89
CA GLU A 117 -10.29 13.22 -11.04
C GLU A 117 -9.67 12.57 -9.78
N VAL A 118 -10.26 12.86 -8.61
CA VAL A 118 -9.78 12.36 -7.32
C VAL A 118 -10.55 11.08 -6.96
N ASP A 119 -10.34 10.04 -7.76
CA ASP A 119 -11.01 8.74 -7.66
C ASP A 119 -10.12 7.64 -7.02
N GLY A 120 -8.84 7.95 -6.81
CA GLY A 120 -7.85 6.99 -6.35
C GLY A 120 -7.54 5.90 -7.38
N VAL A 121 -7.80 6.08 -8.68
CA VAL A 121 -7.45 5.15 -9.76
C VAL A 121 -6.25 5.68 -10.53
N TYR A 122 -5.11 4.99 -10.42
CA TYR A 122 -3.87 5.43 -11.06
C TYR A 122 -3.81 4.98 -12.52
N GLY A 123 -4.49 5.73 -13.38
CA GLY A 123 -4.43 5.60 -14.84
C GLY A 123 -3.25 6.33 -15.47
N ALA A 124 -3.24 6.40 -16.80
CA ALA A 124 -2.22 7.11 -17.56
C ALA A 124 -2.15 8.60 -17.19
N GLU A 125 -3.27 9.22 -16.83
CA GLU A 125 -3.33 10.64 -16.45
C GLU A 125 -2.63 10.90 -15.12
N THR A 126 -2.95 10.14 -14.07
CA THR A 126 -2.27 10.29 -12.76
C THR A 126 -0.78 10.00 -12.85
N LEU A 127 -0.39 8.97 -13.62
CA LEU A 127 1.02 8.63 -13.79
C LEU A 127 1.77 9.61 -14.68
N GLY A 128 1.11 10.22 -15.68
CA GLY A 128 1.73 11.23 -16.55
C GLY A 128 1.82 12.62 -15.91
N ALA A 129 1.01 12.90 -14.90
CA ALA A 129 1.06 14.13 -14.12
C ALA A 129 2.17 14.13 -13.05
N LEU A 130 2.68 12.96 -12.68
CA LEU A 130 3.74 12.78 -11.67
C LEU A 130 5.14 12.91 -12.28
#